data_AF-A0A9D1ZC44-F1
#
_entry.id   AF-A0A9D1ZC44-F1
#
_cell.length_a   1.000
_cell.length_b   1.000
_cell.length_c   1.000
_cell.angle_alpha   90.00
_cell.angle_beta   90.00
_cell.angle_gamma   90.00
#
_symmetry.space_group_name_H-M   'P 1'
#
loop_
_entity.id
_entity.type
_entity.pdbx_description
1 polymer ?
#
loop_
_entity_poly.entity_id
_entity_poly.type
_entity_poly.pdbx_seq_one_letter_code
_entity_poly.pdbx_strand_id
1 'polypeptide(L)'
;MYKVVCRKDAAVQGSAPRWEQGCPLQIQILQISRDTESSELFLQARIRNISDRDIAAYRLTAEITHDDNTKDTFVIEVLDADLPAGETQDLSPKSVGKGTVSDTELVALSVQQGDATWRSCAKPSGLPRRTLLELPDELRIIRRYALRKAGVNQVNKVLDGAVRDEDNFWICACGQANVNRKTCCSCSSSKEILRSLESADKLRELGEAQGRQEAKSRRVRFIAAASVVAVTMVGVAVPQVIIPQIKYLQAHSAVDNGDYDRGIALFRELGDYSDAAGQAKIAEWSKREQLIQDALEAIDGGDYEHGVEQLVDLEATGEANEAMYAYASSHLNYDDQLTFTYLHELSGIGYRDAADLYEQLYGWRVSLIVNMDENDWNTDLSEYTSRDPQTGLVGNPSAYAHIRVDNGPFADLSLIDTSLELALYTIREDGSLFELPSARRTLYLHAAESGSLNGATSSESISLAGTVRTGTQCVVAIEHEGEVIASKTLTNTNALNY
;
A
#
# COMPACT_ATOMS: atom_id res chain seq x y z
N MET A 1 30.86 -23.05 20.49
CA MET A 1 29.54 -22.93 19.79
C MET A 1 28.63 -24.03 20.34
N TYR A 2 27.31 -23.83 20.47
CA TYR A 2 26.43 -24.86 21.05
C TYR A 2 25.55 -25.53 19.99
N LYS A 3 25.47 -26.87 20.02
CA LYS A 3 24.60 -27.68 19.15
C LYS A 3 23.55 -28.41 19.98
N VAL A 4 22.27 -28.26 19.63
CA VAL A 4 21.19 -29.00 20.28
C VAL A 4 21.27 -30.49 19.92
N VAL A 5 21.26 -31.35 20.94
CA VAL A 5 21.34 -32.82 20.80
C VAL A 5 19.98 -33.46 21.00
N CYS A 6 19.25 -33.04 22.02
CA CYS A 6 17.90 -33.51 22.32
C CYS A 6 17.04 -32.33 22.74
N ARG A 7 15.78 -32.31 22.30
CA ARG A 7 14.81 -31.27 22.65
C ARG A 7 13.40 -31.85 22.77
N LYS A 8 12.75 -31.51 23.88
CA LYS A 8 11.32 -31.73 24.15
C LYS A 8 10.62 -30.39 24.29
N ASP A 9 9.51 -30.21 23.60
CA ASP A 9 8.78 -28.95 23.54
C ASP A 9 7.29 -29.21 23.73
N ALA A 10 6.68 -28.57 24.73
CA ALA A 10 5.27 -28.74 25.06
C ALA A 10 4.32 -28.28 23.93
N ALA A 11 4.79 -27.43 23.00
CA ALA A 11 4.03 -27.03 21.83
C ALA A 11 4.10 -28.04 20.67
N VAL A 12 5.04 -29.00 20.69
CA VAL A 12 5.29 -29.93 19.59
C VAL A 12 4.69 -31.31 19.88
N GLN A 13 3.87 -31.78 18.95
CA GLN A 13 3.23 -33.09 19.06
C GLN A 13 4.26 -34.24 19.06
N GLY A 14 4.14 -35.15 20.04
CA GLY A 14 5.01 -36.33 20.16
C GLY A 14 6.36 -36.06 20.86
N SER A 15 6.66 -34.80 21.18
CA SER A 15 7.89 -34.36 21.85
C SER A 15 7.61 -33.64 23.18
N ALA A 16 6.36 -33.62 23.64
CA ALA A 16 5.97 -32.89 24.84
C ALA A 16 6.57 -33.51 26.12
N PRO A 17 7.14 -32.71 27.03
CA PRO A 17 7.52 -33.16 28.36
C PRO A 17 6.34 -33.79 29.10
N ARG A 18 6.61 -34.82 29.91
CA ARG A 18 5.61 -35.43 30.78
C ARG A 18 5.33 -34.53 31.99
N TRP A 19 4.15 -34.67 32.55
CA TRP A 19 3.64 -33.90 33.68
C TRP A 19 2.79 -34.81 34.58
N GLU A 20 2.88 -34.61 35.88
CA GLU A 20 2.05 -35.33 36.84
C GLU A 20 0.82 -34.50 37.18
N GLN A 21 -0.36 -35.14 37.19
CA GLN A 21 -1.62 -34.48 37.46
C GLN A 21 -1.59 -33.71 38.79
N GLY A 22 -1.91 -32.42 38.73
CA GLY A 22 -1.92 -31.53 39.89
C GLY A 22 -0.56 -30.92 40.24
N CYS A 23 0.51 -31.26 39.51
CA CYS A 23 1.81 -30.61 39.72
C CYS A 23 1.74 -29.11 39.37
N PRO A 24 2.12 -28.20 40.29
CA PRO A 24 2.09 -26.76 40.04
C PRO A 24 3.05 -26.27 38.95
N LEU A 25 4.04 -27.09 38.57
CA LEU A 25 5.04 -26.78 37.55
C LEU A 25 4.75 -27.53 36.25
N GLN A 26 4.76 -26.80 35.15
CA GLN A 26 4.78 -27.35 33.80
C GLN A 26 6.15 -27.12 33.17
N ILE A 27 6.75 -28.17 32.61
CA ILE A 27 7.95 -28.04 31.79
C ILE A 27 7.50 -27.65 30.38
N GLN A 28 7.87 -26.44 29.94
CA GLN A 28 7.53 -25.94 28.62
C GLN A 28 8.54 -26.42 27.57
N ILE A 29 9.82 -26.32 27.89
CA ILE A 29 10.92 -26.73 27.01
C ILE A 29 11.93 -27.48 27.87
N LEU A 30 12.44 -28.59 27.37
CA LEU A 30 13.59 -29.31 27.91
C LEU A 30 14.57 -29.56 26.78
N GLN A 31 15.83 -29.21 26.99
CA GLN A 31 16.86 -29.29 25.96
C GLN A 31 18.18 -29.76 26.54
N ILE A 32 18.89 -30.58 25.79
CA ILE A 32 20.31 -30.85 26.00
C ILE A 32 21.08 -30.28 24.81
N SER A 33 22.03 -29.41 25.10
CA SER A 33 22.96 -28.84 24.11
C SER A 33 24.37 -29.33 24.39
N ARG A 34 25.18 -29.46 23.33
CA ARG A 34 26.59 -29.81 23.38
C ARG A 34 27.42 -28.60 23.00
N ASP A 35 28.40 -28.26 23.82
CA ASP A 35 29.45 -27.34 23.39
C ASP A 35 30.39 -28.05 22.40
N THR A 36 30.55 -27.48 21.21
CA THR A 36 31.33 -28.05 20.11
C THR A 36 32.83 -28.09 20.40
N GLU A 37 33.33 -27.24 21.30
CA GLU A 37 34.76 -27.17 21.62
C GLU A 37 35.12 -28.16 22.74
N SER A 38 34.43 -28.08 23.87
CA SER A 38 34.70 -28.95 25.02
C SER A 38 34.05 -30.34 24.93
N SER A 39 33.06 -30.52 24.05
CA SER A 39 32.15 -31.68 24.01
C SER A 39 31.32 -31.89 25.27
N GLU A 40 31.24 -30.88 26.14
CA GLU A 40 30.42 -30.89 27.35
C GLU A 40 28.94 -30.72 27.01
N LEU A 41 28.07 -31.44 27.73
CA LEU A 41 26.63 -31.41 27.59
C LEU A 41 26.01 -30.56 28.68
N PHE A 42 25.02 -29.75 28.30
CA PHE A 42 24.30 -28.86 29.20
C PHE A 42 22.79 -29.12 29.10
N LEU A 43 22.18 -29.43 30.24
CA LEU A 43 20.73 -29.48 30.40
C LEU A 43 20.19 -28.07 30.63
N GLN A 44 19.18 -27.71 29.87
CA GLN A 44 18.47 -26.44 29.92
C GLN A 44 16.98 -26.73 29.91
N ALA A 45 16.20 -26.03 30.74
CA ALA A 45 14.75 -26.16 30.71
C ALA A 45 14.08 -24.82 30.98
N ARG A 46 12.90 -24.64 30.38
CA ARG A 46 11.96 -23.57 30.70
C ARG A 46 10.78 -24.19 31.42
N ILE A 47 10.49 -23.70 32.62
CA ILE A 47 9.34 -24.13 33.42
C ILE A 47 8.35 -22.98 33.57
N ARG A 48 7.08 -23.33 33.76
CA ARG A 48 5.98 -22.39 34.05
C ARG A 48 5.31 -22.78 35.35
N ASN A 49 5.04 -21.80 36.20
CA ASN A 49 4.11 -21.96 37.30
C ASN A 49 2.67 -21.91 36.77
N ILE A 50 2.00 -23.06 36.71
CA ILE A 50 0.61 -23.16 36.20
C ILE A 50 -0.44 -23.06 37.31
N SER A 51 -0.02 -22.75 38.53
CA SER A 51 -0.89 -22.62 39.70
C SER A 51 -1.23 -21.17 40.04
N ASP A 52 -2.06 -20.95 41.05
CA ASP A 52 -2.48 -19.65 41.57
C ASP A 52 -1.59 -19.09 42.69
N ARG A 53 -0.52 -19.79 43.07
CA ARG A 53 0.38 -19.39 44.16
C ARG A 53 1.83 -19.32 43.70
N ASP A 54 2.59 -18.44 44.32
CA ASP A 54 4.02 -18.31 44.08
C ASP A 54 4.75 -19.57 44.56
N ILE A 55 5.78 -19.95 43.81
CA ILE A 55 6.61 -21.12 44.11
C ILE A 55 7.92 -20.61 44.71
N ALA A 56 8.12 -20.92 45.99
CA ALA A 56 9.33 -20.53 46.73
C ALA A 56 10.50 -21.47 46.42
N ALA A 57 10.24 -22.77 46.30
CA ALA A 57 11.27 -23.78 46.05
C ALA A 57 10.71 -24.96 45.26
N TYR A 58 11.57 -25.67 44.54
CA TYR A 58 11.21 -26.94 43.90
C TYR A 58 12.41 -27.86 43.72
N ARG A 59 12.11 -29.15 43.61
CA ARG A 59 13.07 -30.20 43.31
C ARG A 59 12.61 -30.97 42.09
N LEU A 60 13.49 -31.10 41.10
CA LEU A 60 13.28 -31.83 39.87
C LEU A 60 14.31 -32.97 39.74
N THR A 61 13.94 -34.01 39.01
CA THR A 61 14.85 -35.07 38.58
C THR A 61 14.91 -35.08 37.07
N ALA A 62 16.12 -34.96 36.54
CA ALA A 62 16.43 -35.17 35.14
C ALA A 62 17.01 -36.57 34.94
N GLU A 63 16.41 -37.36 34.07
CA GLU A 63 16.94 -38.62 33.58
C GLU A 63 17.44 -38.41 32.15
N ILE A 64 18.70 -38.79 31.88
CA ILE A 64 19.33 -38.70 30.57
C ILE A 64 19.60 -40.13 30.10
N THR A 65 19.04 -40.49 28.96
CA THR A 65 19.28 -41.80 28.34
C THR A 65 20.33 -41.62 27.24
N HIS A 66 21.39 -42.41 27.30
CA HIS A 66 22.46 -42.45 26.30
C HIS A 66 22.10 -43.39 25.15
N ASP A 67 22.87 -43.38 24.05
CA ASP A 67 22.59 -44.23 22.88
C ASP A 67 22.74 -45.73 23.18
N ASP A 68 23.49 -46.08 24.22
CA ASP A 68 23.67 -47.46 24.69
C ASP A 68 22.57 -47.91 25.69
N ASN A 69 21.55 -47.07 25.90
CA ASN A 69 20.46 -47.23 26.87
C ASN A 69 20.89 -47.17 28.35
N THR A 70 22.14 -46.77 28.65
CA THR A 70 22.49 -46.40 30.03
C THR A 70 21.79 -45.09 30.41
N LYS A 71 21.57 -44.91 31.72
CA LYS A 71 20.79 -43.79 32.24
C LYS A 71 21.52 -43.09 33.37
N ASP A 72 21.73 -41.79 33.21
CA ASP A 72 22.22 -40.91 34.26
C ASP A 72 21.07 -40.11 34.87
N THR A 73 21.08 -39.95 36.19
CA THR A 73 20.05 -39.22 36.93
C THR A 73 20.67 -38.03 37.66
N PHE A 74 20.11 -36.84 37.43
CA PHE A 74 20.55 -35.60 38.04
C PHE A 74 19.40 -34.98 38.84
N VAL A 75 19.67 -34.64 40.09
CA VAL A 75 18.73 -33.87 40.91
C VAL A 75 19.01 -32.38 40.74
N ILE A 76 17.95 -31.61 40.52
CA ILE A 76 18.00 -30.15 40.43
C ILE A 76 17.16 -29.63 41.59
N GLU A 77 17.79 -28.90 42.50
CA GLU A 77 17.14 -28.31 43.66
C GLU A 77 17.30 -26.80 43.58
N VAL A 78 16.17 -26.11 43.64
CA VAL A 78 16.09 -24.64 43.63
C VAL A 78 15.36 -24.23 44.89
N LEU A 79 16.08 -23.58 45.80
CA LEU A 79 15.58 -23.20 47.13
C LEU A 79 14.96 -21.80 47.18
N ASP A 80 15.44 -20.90 46.32
CA ASP A 80 14.98 -19.51 46.20
C ASP A 80 14.48 -19.28 44.77
N ALA A 81 13.44 -20.04 44.39
CA ALA A 81 12.88 -19.98 43.05
C ALA A 81 12.15 -18.65 42.80
N ASP A 82 11.49 -18.12 43.84
CA ASP A 82 10.66 -16.90 43.82
C ASP A 82 9.82 -16.77 42.55
N LEU A 83 9.23 -17.87 42.08
CA LEU A 83 8.57 -17.95 40.78
C LEU A 83 7.08 -17.58 40.91
N PRO A 84 6.66 -16.40 40.42
CA PRO A 84 5.30 -15.93 40.63
C PRO A 84 4.24 -16.77 39.92
N ALA A 85 3.00 -16.72 40.41
CA ALA A 85 1.87 -17.43 39.82
C ALA A 85 1.63 -17.08 38.34
N GLY A 86 1.83 -18.05 37.44
CA GLY A 86 1.61 -17.89 36.00
C GLY A 86 2.88 -17.61 35.19
N GLU A 87 3.97 -17.24 35.86
CA GLU A 87 5.23 -16.84 35.23
C GLU A 87 6.11 -18.03 34.82
N THR A 88 7.12 -17.73 34.01
CA THR A 88 8.11 -18.70 33.54
C THR A 88 9.49 -18.44 34.12
N GLN A 89 10.24 -19.51 34.34
CA GLN A 89 11.65 -19.46 34.76
C GLN A 89 12.49 -20.34 33.83
N ASP A 90 13.61 -19.79 33.37
CA ASP A 90 14.63 -20.57 32.68
C ASP A 90 15.63 -21.11 33.70
N LEU A 91 15.83 -22.43 33.69
CA LEU A 91 16.86 -23.07 34.51
C LEU A 91 18.24 -22.74 33.90
N SER A 92 19.16 -22.32 34.76
CA SER A 92 20.55 -22.11 34.36
C SER A 92 21.12 -23.40 33.74
N PRO A 93 21.93 -23.30 32.67
CA PRO A 93 22.53 -24.47 32.04
C PRO A 93 23.29 -25.31 33.06
N LYS A 94 22.87 -26.58 33.22
CA LYS A 94 23.50 -27.50 34.15
C LYS A 94 24.37 -28.48 33.38
N SER A 95 25.66 -28.52 33.68
CA SER A 95 26.55 -29.52 33.11
C SER A 95 26.10 -30.92 33.52
N VAL A 96 26.01 -31.81 32.53
CA VAL A 96 25.62 -33.21 32.69
C VAL A 96 26.70 -34.15 32.16
N GLY A 97 27.94 -33.66 32.06
CA GLY A 97 29.10 -34.43 31.62
C GLY A 97 29.28 -34.48 30.11
N LYS A 98 29.89 -35.54 29.60
CA LYS A 98 30.17 -35.75 28.16
C LYS A 98 29.57 -37.07 27.71
N GLY A 99 29.16 -37.14 26.44
CA GLY A 99 28.63 -38.38 25.86
C GLY A 99 27.65 -38.13 24.71
N THR A 100 26.91 -39.18 24.36
CA THR A 100 25.78 -39.10 23.42
C THR A 100 24.46 -39.20 24.17
N VAL A 101 23.39 -38.65 23.61
CA VAL A 101 22.08 -38.57 24.27
C VAL A 101 21.01 -38.95 23.26
N SER A 102 20.22 -39.97 23.60
CA SER A 102 19.09 -40.45 22.80
C SER A 102 17.76 -39.88 23.29
N ASP A 103 17.59 -39.72 24.61
CA ASP A 103 16.40 -39.11 25.21
C ASP A 103 16.69 -38.41 26.54
N THR A 104 15.81 -37.51 26.95
CA THR A 104 15.84 -36.92 28.29
C THR A 104 14.46 -36.68 28.86
N GLU A 105 14.29 -36.88 30.15
CA GLU A 105 13.05 -36.61 30.87
C GLU A 105 13.32 -35.77 32.10
N LEU A 106 12.47 -34.78 32.34
CA LEU A 106 12.51 -33.94 33.53
C LEU A 106 11.16 -34.08 34.23
N VAL A 107 11.18 -34.33 35.54
CA VAL A 107 9.98 -34.53 36.35
C VAL A 107 10.12 -33.80 37.68
N ALA A 108 9.02 -33.26 38.21
CA ALA A 108 9.02 -32.62 39.51
C ALA A 108 8.86 -33.66 40.62
N LEU A 109 9.69 -33.57 41.67
CA LEU A 109 9.57 -34.38 42.88
C LEU A 109 8.79 -33.64 43.98
N SER A 110 9.06 -32.35 44.14
CA SER A 110 8.35 -31.52 45.11
C SER A 110 8.33 -30.05 44.69
N VAL A 111 7.25 -29.35 45.03
CA VAL A 111 7.07 -27.91 44.76
C VAL A 111 6.49 -27.25 46.01
N GLN A 112 7.17 -26.26 46.55
CA GLN A 112 6.76 -25.51 47.75
C GLN A 112 6.02 -24.24 47.36
N GLN A 113 4.84 -24.05 47.93
CA GLN A 113 3.92 -22.93 47.68
C GLN A 113 3.43 -22.35 49.01
N GLY A 114 4.16 -21.36 49.54
CA GLY A 114 3.99 -20.92 50.92
C GLY A 114 4.23 -22.06 51.90
N ASP A 115 3.24 -22.33 52.78
CA ASP A 115 3.30 -23.39 53.78
C ASP A 115 2.93 -24.78 53.23
N ALA A 116 2.40 -24.85 52.00
CA ALA A 116 2.02 -26.10 51.36
C ALA A 116 3.16 -26.65 50.49
N THR A 117 3.34 -27.97 50.46
CA THR A 117 4.28 -28.62 49.53
C THR A 117 3.55 -29.70 48.74
N TRP A 118 3.49 -29.51 47.43
CA TRP A 118 3.10 -30.58 46.51
C TRP A 118 4.26 -31.58 46.42
N ARG A 119 3.94 -32.88 46.44
CA ARG A 119 4.92 -33.98 46.30
C ARG A 119 4.42 -34.96 45.27
N SER A 120 5.33 -35.45 44.43
CA SER A 120 5.03 -36.50 43.46
C SER A 120 4.55 -37.76 44.16
N CYS A 121 3.41 -38.30 43.71
CA CYS A 121 2.79 -39.52 44.22
C CYS A 121 2.28 -40.45 43.11
N ALA A 122 2.33 -40.01 41.85
CA ALA A 122 1.88 -40.75 40.68
C ALA A 122 2.91 -40.69 39.55
N LYS A 123 2.77 -41.58 38.57
CA LYS A 123 3.63 -41.58 37.39
C LYS A 123 3.28 -40.41 36.46
N PRO A 124 4.24 -39.58 36.04
CA PRO A 124 3.98 -38.50 35.08
C PRO A 124 3.45 -39.05 33.74
N SER A 125 2.42 -38.39 33.21
CA SER A 125 1.81 -38.70 31.91
C SER A 125 1.92 -37.51 30.95
N GLY A 126 1.38 -37.61 29.74
CA GLY A 126 1.23 -36.44 28.89
C GLY A 126 0.18 -35.47 29.44
N LEU A 127 0.35 -34.17 29.20
CA LEU A 127 -0.72 -33.20 29.42
C LEU A 127 -1.88 -33.46 28.44
N PRO A 128 -3.15 -33.40 28.89
CA PRO A 128 -4.28 -33.49 27.98
C PRO A 128 -4.23 -32.40 26.92
N ARG A 129 -4.51 -32.78 25.66
CA ARG A 129 -4.49 -31.85 24.53
C ARG A 129 -5.67 -30.90 24.56
N ARG A 130 -5.48 -29.74 23.91
CA ARG A 130 -6.54 -28.77 23.60
C ARG A 130 -7.76 -29.48 23.00
N THR A 131 -8.93 -29.26 23.60
CA THR A 131 -10.20 -29.67 23.02
C THR A 131 -10.62 -28.66 21.97
N LEU A 132 -10.99 -29.11 20.77
CA LEU A 132 -11.62 -28.23 19.78
C LEU A 132 -13.09 -28.02 20.15
N LEU A 133 -13.58 -26.79 19.97
CA LEU A 133 -14.99 -26.48 20.03
C LEU A 133 -15.54 -26.39 18.61
N GLU A 134 -16.29 -27.41 18.22
CA GLU A 134 -17.01 -27.43 16.95
C GLU A 134 -18.26 -26.54 17.04
N LEU A 135 -18.24 -25.42 16.32
CA LEU A 135 -19.37 -24.52 16.16
C LEU A 135 -19.62 -24.26 14.67
N PRO A 136 -20.89 -24.16 14.23
CA PRO A 136 -21.20 -23.58 12.92
C PRO A 136 -20.56 -22.20 12.77
N ASP A 137 -20.14 -21.85 11.54
CA ASP A 137 -19.44 -20.59 11.25
C ASP A 137 -20.18 -19.35 11.77
N GLU A 138 -21.52 -19.37 11.66
CA GLU A 138 -22.40 -18.31 12.16
C GLU A 138 -22.26 -18.10 13.68
N LEU A 139 -22.20 -19.18 14.45
CA LEU A 139 -22.05 -19.12 15.92
C LEU A 139 -20.62 -18.83 16.34
N ARG A 140 -19.65 -19.24 15.53
CA ARG A 140 -18.23 -18.90 15.72
C ARG A 140 -18.02 -17.39 15.64
N ILE A 141 -18.72 -16.70 14.74
CA ILE A 141 -18.69 -15.23 14.63
C ILE A 141 -19.30 -14.56 15.87
N ILE A 142 -20.46 -15.05 16.33
CA ILE A 142 -21.09 -14.55 17.58
C ILE A 142 -20.16 -14.77 18.78
N ARG A 143 -19.54 -15.95 18.88
CA ARG A 143 -18.57 -16.26 19.93
C ARG A 143 -17.39 -15.30 19.91
N ARG A 144 -16.81 -15.01 18.74
CA ARG A 144 -15.71 -14.05 18.58
C ARG A 144 -16.08 -12.68 19.13
N TYR A 145 -17.24 -12.16 18.74
CA TYR A 145 -17.74 -10.88 19.23
C TYR A 145 -17.96 -10.87 20.75
N ALA A 146 -18.63 -11.91 21.28
CA ALA A 146 -18.91 -12.02 22.71
C ALA A 146 -17.62 -12.08 23.55
N LEU A 147 -16.59 -12.78 23.07
CA LEU A 147 -15.27 -12.84 23.71
C LEU A 147 -14.60 -11.45 23.73
N ARG A 148 -14.59 -10.72 22.61
CA ARG A 148 -14.05 -9.34 22.54
C ARG A 148 -14.77 -8.43 23.54
N LYS A 149 -16.11 -8.47 23.54
CA LYS A 149 -16.95 -7.66 24.44
C LYS A 149 -16.72 -7.98 25.92
N ALA A 150 -16.41 -9.24 26.24
CA ALA A 150 -16.09 -9.68 27.59
C ALA A 150 -14.64 -9.37 28.02
N GLY A 151 -13.86 -8.63 27.22
CA GLY A 151 -12.50 -8.22 27.54
C GLY A 151 -11.45 -9.32 27.33
N VAL A 152 -11.74 -10.33 26.51
CA VAL A 152 -10.76 -11.37 26.17
C VAL A 152 -9.77 -10.80 25.15
N ASN A 153 -8.52 -10.61 25.56
CA ASN A 153 -7.49 -10.00 24.70
C ASN A 153 -7.00 -10.94 23.58
N GLN A 154 -6.87 -12.25 23.86
CA GLN A 154 -6.30 -13.23 22.92
C GLN A 154 -7.39 -14.10 22.26
N VAL A 155 -8.40 -13.46 21.67
CA VAL A 155 -9.59 -14.15 21.10
C VAL A 155 -9.21 -15.26 20.12
N ASN A 156 -8.28 -15.02 19.19
CA ASN A 156 -7.89 -16.01 18.18
C ASN A 156 -7.32 -17.30 18.79
N LYS A 157 -6.63 -17.22 19.95
CA LYS A 157 -6.09 -18.40 20.63
C LYS A 157 -7.17 -19.27 21.28
N VAL A 158 -8.31 -18.69 21.66
CA VAL A 158 -9.37 -19.37 22.42
C VAL A 158 -10.64 -19.65 21.62
N LEU A 159 -10.82 -18.98 20.47
CA LEU A 159 -12.06 -19.00 19.67
C LEU A 159 -12.53 -20.42 19.33
N ASP A 160 -11.59 -21.32 19.10
CA ASP A 160 -11.86 -22.67 18.57
C ASP A 160 -11.62 -23.75 19.62
N GLY A 161 -11.39 -23.33 20.87
CA GLY A 161 -11.15 -24.25 21.95
C GLY A 161 -12.32 -24.35 22.89
N ALA A 162 -12.45 -25.52 23.52
CA ALA A 162 -13.34 -25.74 24.66
C ALA A 162 -12.51 -25.90 25.94
N VAL A 163 -13.03 -25.37 27.03
CA VAL A 163 -12.55 -25.61 28.40
C VAL A 163 -12.83 -27.06 28.76
N ARG A 164 -11.82 -27.72 29.32
CA ARG A 164 -11.96 -29.07 29.88
C ARG A 164 -11.68 -29.03 31.38
N ASP A 165 -12.66 -29.45 32.16
CA ASP A 165 -12.54 -29.62 33.60
C ASP A 165 -12.04 -31.02 33.92
N GLU A 166 -11.09 -31.09 34.84
CA GLU A 166 -10.54 -32.31 35.43
C GLU A 166 -10.59 -32.14 36.96
N ASP A 167 -10.39 -33.22 37.73
CA ASP A 167 -10.64 -33.20 39.18
C ASP A 167 -9.90 -32.10 39.95
N ASN A 168 -8.65 -31.78 39.56
CA ASN A 168 -7.77 -30.85 40.28
C ASN A 168 -7.13 -29.77 39.39
N PHE A 169 -7.51 -29.70 38.11
CA PHE A 169 -6.98 -28.72 37.15
C PHE A 169 -7.97 -28.54 36.00
N TRP A 170 -7.73 -27.56 35.13
CA TRP A 170 -8.50 -27.41 33.90
C TRP A 170 -7.59 -27.05 32.73
N ILE A 171 -8.00 -27.47 31.53
CA ILE A 171 -7.40 -27.05 30.27
C ILE A 171 -8.19 -25.88 29.71
N CYS A 172 -7.52 -24.77 29.45
CA CYS A 172 -8.11 -23.61 28.81
C CYS A 172 -8.43 -23.88 27.34
N ALA A 173 -9.34 -23.09 26.78
CA ALA A 173 -9.61 -23.07 25.34
C ALA A 173 -8.35 -22.81 24.49
N CYS A 174 -7.31 -22.16 25.02
CA CYS A 174 -6.02 -22.03 24.32
C CYS A 174 -5.12 -23.28 24.42
N GLY A 175 -5.52 -24.31 25.16
CA GLY A 175 -4.76 -25.54 25.40
C GLY A 175 -3.87 -25.53 26.65
N GLN A 176 -3.78 -24.42 27.38
CA GLN A 176 -2.94 -24.30 28.57
C GLN A 176 -3.61 -24.96 29.80
N ALA A 177 -2.86 -25.78 30.53
CA ALA A 177 -3.27 -26.33 31.81
C ALA A 177 -3.15 -25.32 32.95
N ASN A 178 -4.08 -25.40 33.92
CA ASN A 178 -4.18 -24.48 35.04
C ASN A 178 -4.60 -25.24 36.31
N VAL A 179 -3.78 -25.20 37.35
CA VAL A 179 -4.03 -25.85 38.65
C VAL A 179 -4.59 -24.81 39.63
N ASN A 180 -5.78 -25.02 40.18
CA ASN A 180 -6.44 -24.10 41.14
C ASN A 180 -6.66 -22.65 40.67
N ARG A 181 -6.44 -22.31 39.39
CA ARG A 181 -6.65 -20.96 38.87
C ARG A 181 -8.06 -20.74 38.35
N LYS A 182 -8.57 -19.52 38.47
CA LYS A 182 -9.80 -19.05 37.78
C LYS A 182 -9.53 -18.45 36.40
N THR A 183 -8.30 -18.01 36.16
CA THR A 183 -7.84 -17.40 34.89
C THR A 183 -6.66 -18.18 34.32
N CYS A 184 -6.58 -18.23 33.00
CA CYS A 184 -5.51 -18.95 32.32
C CYS A 184 -4.14 -18.29 32.57
N CYS A 185 -3.12 -19.04 32.96
CA CYS A 185 -1.74 -18.55 33.14
C CYS A 185 -1.02 -18.19 31.83
N SER A 186 -1.57 -18.52 30.66
CA SER A 186 -0.97 -18.22 29.35
C SER A 186 -1.73 -17.15 28.57
N CYS A 187 -3.06 -17.29 28.44
CA CYS A 187 -3.86 -16.33 27.69
C CYS A 187 -4.62 -15.31 28.55
N SER A 188 -4.55 -15.43 29.88
CA SER A 188 -5.26 -14.59 30.87
C SER A 188 -6.79 -14.64 30.81
N SER A 189 -7.38 -15.43 29.91
CA SER A 189 -8.83 -15.57 29.80
C SER A 189 -9.44 -16.18 31.05
N SER A 190 -10.58 -15.63 31.48
CA SER A 190 -11.41 -16.19 32.56
C SER A 190 -12.03 -17.53 32.13
N LYS A 191 -11.89 -18.54 32.98
CA LYS A 191 -12.50 -19.86 32.80
C LYS A 191 -14.02 -19.75 32.65
N GLU A 192 -14.65 -18.95 33.51
CA GLU A 192 -16.10 -18.79 33.55
C GLU A 192 -16.62 -18.14 32.26
N ILE A 193 -15.97 -17.07 31.78
CA ILE A 193 -16.33 -16.40 30.53
C ILE A 193 -16.23 -17.38 29.37
N LEU A 194 -15.12 -18.13 29.26
CA LEU A 194 -14.94 -19.12 28.19
C LEU A 194 -16.04 -20.18 28.19
N ARG A 195 -16.30 -20.80 29.35
CA ARG A 195 -17.38 -21.81 29.50
C ARG A 195 -18.75 -21.25 29.15
N SER A 196 -19.01 -19.99 29.51
CA SER A 196 -20.29 -19.34 29.24
C SER A 196 -20.57 -19.13 27.74
N LEU A 197 -19.55 -19.23 26.89
CA LEU A 197 -19.59 -18.97 25.45
C LEU A 197 -19.26 -20.22 24.62
N GLU A 198 -19.41 -21.42 25.18
CA GLU A 198 -19.19 -22.70 24.47
C GLU A 198 -20.47 -23.34 23.95
N SER A 199 -21.63 -23.02 24.56
CA SER A 199 -22.91 -23.60 24.17
C SER A 199 -23.47 -22.91 22.92
N ALA A 200 -23.80 -23.71 21.91
CA ALA A 200 -24.47 -23.24 20.70
C ALA A 200 -25.80 -22.53 21.01
N ASP A 201 -26.61 -23.07 21.92
CA ASP A 201 -27.91 -22.51 22.28
C ASP A 201 -27.75 -21.16 23.00
N LYS A 202 -26.78 -21.06 23.90
CA LYS A 202 -26.49 -19.79 24.58
C LYS A 202 -25.96 -18.72 23.62
N LEU A 203 -25.16 -19.11 22.62
CA LEU A 203 -24.69 -18.19 21.58
C LEU A 203 -25.86 -17.73 20.68
N ARG A 204 -26.82 -18.61 20.37
CA ARG A 204 -28.06 -18.22 19.68
C ARG A 204 -28.87 -17.23 20.50
N GLU A 205 -29.12 -17.52 21.78
CA GLU A 205 -29.84 -16.61 22.69
C GLU A 205 -29.16 -15.25 22.83
N LEU A 206 -27.82 -15.21 22.89
CA LEU A 206 -27.04 -13.97 22.92
C LEU A 206 -27.23 -13.17 21.62
N GLY A 207 -27.15 -13.82 20.47
CA GLY A 207 -27.42 -13.20 19.18
C GLY A 207 -28.85 -12.64 19.09
N GLU A 208 -29.84 -13.41 19.52
CA GLU A 208 -31.25 -12.97 19.57
C GLU A 208 -31.49 -11.81 20.52
N ALA A 209 -30.93 -11.86 21.73
CA ALA A 209 -31.12 -10.81 22.73
C ALA A 209 -30.54 -9.47 22.25
N GLN A 210 -29.39 -9.50 21.58
CA GLN A 210 -28.77 -8.34 20.95
C GLN A 210 -29.62 -7.82 19.79
N GLY A 211 -30.05 -8.69 18.88
CA GLY A 211 -30.93 -8.31 17.79
C GLY A 211 -32.27 -7.73 18.28
N ARG A 212 -32.83 -8.25 19.39
CA ARG A 212 -34.03 -7.70 20.05
C ARG A 212 -33.79 -6.30 20.63
N GLN A 213 -32.60 -6.04 21.19
CA GLN A 213 -32.24 -4.72 21.71
C GLN A 213 -32.13 -3.69 20.57
N GLU A 214 -31.48 -4.06 19.47
CA GLU A 214 -31.32 -3.18 18.30
C GLU A 214 -32.65 -2.99 17.53
N ALA A 215 -33.51 -4.00 17.47
CA ALA A 215 -34.86 -3.86 16.93
C ALA A 215 -35.75 -2.94 17.80
N LYS A 216 -35.58 -2.96 19.13
CA LYS A 216 -36.24 -2.01 20.03
C LYS A 216 -35.73 -0.59 19.82
N SER A 217 -34.43 -0.38 19.63
CA SER A 217 -33.89 0.96 19.31
C SER A 217 -34.35 1.46 17.93
N ARG A 218 -34.53 0.57 16.93
CA ARG A 218 -35.24 0.92 15.67
C ARG A 218 -36.67 1.39 15.96
N ARG A 219 -37.46 0.65 16.75
CA ARG A 219 -38.84 1.06 17.10
C ARG A 219 -38.88 2.41 17.83
N VAL A 220 -37.95 2.70 18.73
CA VAL A 220 -37.88 4.00 19.42
C VAL A 220 -37.50 5.14 18.47
N ARG A 221 -36.53 4.93 17.55
CA ARG A 221 -36.18 5.92 16.51
C ARG A 221 -37.35 6.21 15.56
N PHE A 222 -38.17 5.20 15.22
CA PHE A 222 -39.38 5.39 14.40
C PHE A 222 -40.55 6.05 15.18
N ILE A 223 -40.74 5.75 16.47
CA ILE A 223 -41.81 6.37 17.29
C ILE A 223 -41.55 7.86 17.54
N ALA A 224 -40.29 8.30 17.59
CA ALA A 224 -39.95 9.72 17.66
C ALA A 224 -40.27 10.50 16.37
N ALA A 225 -40.51 9.80 15.24
CA ALA A 225 -40.80 10.41 13.94
C ALA A 225 -42.24 10.20 13.44
N ALA A 226 -43.05 9.34 14.07
CA ALA A 226 -44.43 9.11 13.64
C ALA A 226 -45.34 8.69 14.79
N SER A 227 -46.14 9.65 15.27
CA SER A 227 -47.39 9.36 15.98
C SER A 227 -48.38 8.66 15.05
N VAL A 228 -49.08 7.64 15.59
CA VAL A 228 -50.34 7.02 15.13
C VAL A 228 -50.23 5.65 14.40
N VAL A 229 -50.71 4.62 15.12
CA VAL A 229 -51.31 3.32 14.69
C VAL A 229 -50.38 2.21 14.21
N ALA A 230 -50.13 1.22 15.08
CA ALA A 230 -50.83 -0.08 15.04
C ALA A 230 -50.17 -1.06 16.03
N VAL A 231 -50.90 -1.36 17.10
CA VAL A 231 -50.72 -2.57 17.90
C VAL A 231 -51.20 -3.74 17.03
N THR A 232 -50.29 -4.62 16.61
CA THR A 232 -50.49 -6.08 16.44
C THR A 232 -49.30 -6.69 15.71
N MET A 233 -48.55 -7.57 16.38
CA MET A 233 -47.96 -8.82 15.85
C MET A 233 -46.93 -9.34 16.85
N VAL A 234 -47.40 -10.17 17.78
CA VAL A 234 -46.57 -10.92 18.76
C VAL A 234 -46.11 -12.28 18.18
N GLY A 235 -46.39 -12.59 16.91
CA GLY A 235 -46.31 -13.97 16.38
C GLY A 235 -45.24 -14.32 15.35
N VAL A 236 -44.35 -13.43 14.90
CA VAL A 236 -43.47 -13.67 13.72
C VAL A 236 -42.02 -13.23 13.95
N ALA A 237 -41.32 -13.77 14.95
CA ALA A 237 -40.00 -13.24 15.35
C ALA A 237 -38.83 -14.25 15.32
N VAL A 238 -38.94 -15.38 14.60
CA VAL A 238 -37.88 -16.42 14.62
C VAL A 238 -36.92 -16.36 13.40
N PRO A 239 -37.32 -16.04 12.15
CA PRO A 239 -36.35 -15.90 11.04
C PRO A 239 -35.78 -14.47 10.83
N GLN A 240 -36.44 -13.42 11.31
CA GLN A 240 -36.14 -12.03 10.91
C GLN A 240 -35.05 -11.32 11.74
N VAL A 241 -34.60 -11.91 12.84
CA VAL A 241 -33.69 -11.23 13.81
C VAL A 241 -32.32 -11.91 13.90
N ILE A 242 -32.24 -13.21 13.60
CA ILE A 242 -30.99 -13.99 13.64
C ILE A 242 -30.08 -13.64 12.44
N ILE A 243 -30.67 -13.49 11.25
CA ILE A 243 -29.94 -13.25 10.00
C ILE A 243 -29.24 -11.87 9.99
N PRO A 244 -29.88 -10.75 10.40
CA PRO A 244 -29.23 -9.44 10.33
C PRO A 244 -28.01 -9.29 11.26
N GLN A 245 -28.06 -9.75 12.50
CA GLN A 245 -26.90 -9.62 13.42
C GLN A 245 -25.70 -10.44 12.95
N ILE A 246 -25.92 -11.66 12.46
CA ILE A 246 -24.83 -12.51 11.95
C ILE A 246 -24.21 -11.85 10.72
N LYS A 247 -25.01 -11.38 9.77
CA LYS A 247 -24.52 -10.64 8.59
C LYS A 247 -23.76 -9.37 8.98
N TYR A 248 -24.22 -8.64 10.01
CA TYR A 248 -23.55 -7.44 10.50
C TYR A 248 -22.16 -7.76 11.06
N LEU A 249 -22.05 -8.83 11.85
CA LEU A 249 -20.75 -9.29 12.36
C LEU A 249 -19.85 -9.87 11.26
N GLN A 250 -20.43 -10.52 10.23
CA GLN A 250 -19.69 -10.97 9.05
C GLN A 250 -19.12 -9.79 8.26
N ALA A 251 -19.90 -8.72 8.09
CA ALA A 251 -19.47 -7.51 7.39
C ALA A 251 -18.25 -6.88 8.06
N HIS A 252 -18.33 -6.67 9.38
CA HIS A 252 -17.19 -6.20 10.18
C HIS A 252 -15.98 -7.14 10.09
N SER A 253 -16.19 -8.45 10.18
CA SER A 253 -15.08 -9.41 10.04
C SER A 253 -14.44 -9.42 8.65
N ALA A 254 -15.19 -9.09 7.59
CA ALA A 254 -14.65 -8.98 6.24
C ALA A 254 -13.78 -7.73 6.11
N VAL A 255 -14.28 -6.58 6.59
CA VAL A 255 -13.51 -5.32 6.63
C VAL A 255 -12.25 -5.43 7.49
N ASP A 256 -12.34 -6.02 8.70
CA ASP A 256 -11.19 -6.28 9.59
C ASP A 256 -10.08 -7.11 8.90
N ASN A 257 -10.42 -7.90 7.88
CA ASN A 257 -9.50 -8.75 7.14
C ASN A 257 -9.06 -8.15 5.78
N GLY A 258 -9.47 -6.92 5.45
CA GLY A 258 -9.19 -6.27 4.16
C GLY A 258 -10.09 -6.71 3.00
N ASP A 259 -11.10 -7.56 3.23
CA ASP A 259 -12.09 -7.95 2.23
C ASP A 259 -13.22 -6.91 2.18
N TYR A 260 -12.87 -5.71 1.69
CA TYR A 260 -13.78 -4.56 1.67
C TYR A 260 -15.01 -4.80 0.79
N ASP A 261 -14.86 -5.43 -0.37
CA ASP A 261 -15.99 -5.71 -1.27
C ASP A 261 -17.06 -6.57 -0.61
N ARG A 262 -16.65 -7.65 0.06
CA ARG A 262 -17.56 -8.49 0.82
C ARG A 262 -18.17 -7.73 2.00
N GLY A 263 -17.37 -6.96 2.72
CA GLY A 263 -17.83 -6.14 3.84
C GLY A 263 -18.91 -5.14 3.44
N ILE A 264 -18.66 -4.38 2.38
CA ILE A 264 -19.58 -3.38 1.80
C ILE A 264 -20.87 -4.06 1.33
N ALA A 265 -20.78 -5.18 0.61
CA ALA A 265 -21.96 -5.92 0.15
C ALA A 265 -22.85 -6.35 1.32
N LEU A 266 -22.25 -6.93 2.37
CA LEU A 266 -22.98 -7.35 3.56
C LEU A 266 -23.59 -6.18 4.33
N PHE A 267 -22.87 -5.05 4.46
CA PHE A 267 -23.42 -3.84 5.09
C PHE A 267 -24.57 -3.23 4.28
N ARG A 268 -24.49 -3.24 2.94
CA ARG A 268 -25.57 -2.77 2.06
C ARG A 268 -26.81 -3.67 2.15
N GLU A 269 -26.62 -4.99 2.20
CA GLU A 269 -27.73 -5.95 2.40
C GLU A 269 -28.47 -5.74 3.73
N LEU A 270 -27.80 -5.18 4.72
CA LEU A 270 -28.35 -4.92 6.05
C LEU A 270 -29.21 -3.64 6.13
N GLY A 271 -29.06 -2.72 5.18
CA GLY A 271 -29.80 -1.46 5.13
C GLY A 271 -29.73 -0.68 6.45
N ASP A 272 -30.89 -0.40 7.05
CA ASP A 272 -31.02 0.39 8.30
C ASP A 272 -30.74 -0.42 9.59
N TYR A 273 -30.13 -1.60 9.48
CA TYR A 273 -29.75 -2.37 10.65
C TYR A 273 -28.57 -1.71 11.38
N SER A 274 -28.76 -1.40 12.67
CA SER A 274 -27.75 -0.74 13.51
C SER A 274 -27.21 0.57 12.89
N ASP A 275 -25.94 0.59 12.49
CA ASP A 275 -25.26 1.63 11.73
C ASP A 275 -24.68 1.09 10.40
N ALA A 276 -25.18 -0.04 9.89
CA ALA A 276 -24.64 -0.73 8.72
C ALA A 276 -24.50 0.18 7.49
N ALA A 277 -25.49 1.03 7.21
CA ALA A 277 -25.39 2.02 6.12
C ALA A 277 -24.22 3.01 6.31
N GLY A 278 -23.90 3.38 7.56
CA GLY A 278 -22.73 4.20 7.88
C GLY A 278 -21.43 3.40 7.73
N GLN A 279 -21.41 2.16 8.22
CA GLN A 279 -20.27 1.26 8.10
C GLN A 279 -19.94 0.90 6.64
N ALA A 280 -20.95 0.78 5.77
CA ALA A 280 -20.73 0.62 4.33
C ALA A 280 -19.94 1.79 3.74
N LYS A 281 -20.30 3.03 4.08
CA LYS A 281 -19.59 4.23 3.62
C LYS A 281 -18.16 4.30 4.17
N ILE A 282 -17.97 3.94 5.44
CA ILE A 282 -16.64 3.87 6.06
C ILE A 282 -15.78 2.83 5.34
N ALA A 283 -16.34 1.65 5.03
CA ALA A 283 -15.65 0.60 4.31
C ALA A 283 -15.34 1.00 2.85
N GLU A 284 -16.25 1.68 2.16
CA GLU A 284 -16.03 2.26 0.83
C GLU A 284 -14.88 3.27 0.84
N TRP A 285 -14.86 4.18 1.81
CA TRP A 285 -13.78 5.15 1.97
C TRP A 285 -12.44 4.47 2.27
N SER A 286 -12.44 3.48 3.17
CA SER A 286 -11.23 2.72 3.51
C SER A 286 -10.69 1.92 2.31
N LYS A 287 -11.59 1.36 1.49
CA LYS A 287 -11.22 0.69 0.23
C LYS A 287 -10.59 1.67 -0.75
N ARG A 288 -11.19 2.85 -0.93
CA ARG A 288 -10.65 3.90 -1.80
C ARG A 288 -9.25 4.31 -1.37
N GLU A 289 -9.03 4.51 -0.08
CA GLU A 289 -7.72 4.86 0.47
C GLU A 289 -6.66 3.79 0.17
N GLN A 290 -7.02 2.50 0.32
CA GLN A 290 -6.12 1.42 -0.04
C GLN A 290 -5.77 1.44 -1.54
N LEU A 291 -6.75 1.63 -2.42
CA LEU A 291 -6.51 1.66 -3.86
C LEU A 291 -5.61 2.83 -4.27
N ILE A 292 -5.73 3.99 -3.61
CA ILE A 292 -4.82 5.12 -3.81
C ILE A 292 -3.39 4.73 -3.40
N GLN A 293 -3.24 4.07 -2.26
CA GLN A 293 -1.93 3.62 -1.81
C GLN A 293 -1.30 2.59 -2.76
N ASP A 294 -2.08 1.63 -3.25
CA ASP A 294 -1.63 0.63 -4.23
C ASP A 294 -1.18 1.31 -5.54
N ALA A 295 -1.91 2.34 -6.00
CA ALA A 295 -1.55 3.12 -7.19
C ALA A 295 -0.24 3.91 -7.01
N LEU A 296 -0.03 4.51 -5.84
CA LEU A 296 1.21 5.20 -5.50
C LEU A 296 2.40 4.24 -5.42
N GLU A 297 2.21 3.02 -4.90
CA GLU A 297 3.24 1.98 -4.90
C GLU A 297 3.60 1.51 -6.31
N ALA A 298 2.62 1.45 -7.23
CA ALA A 298 2.88 1.16 -8.65
C ALA A 298 3.73 2.27 -9.30
N ILE A 299 3.41 3.54 -9.00
CA ILE A 299 4.20 4.72 -9.42
C ILE A 299 5.64 4.65 -8.89
N ASP A 300 5.82 4.38 -7.60
CA ASP A 300 7.15 4.20 -7.00
C ASP A 300 7.92 3.01 -7.61
N GLY A 301 7.20 2.01 -8.11
CA GLY A 301 7.74 0.89 -8.88
C GLY A 301 8.11 1.22 -10.32
N GLY A 302 7.79 2.42 -10.81
CA GLY A 302 8.06 2.90 -12.17
C GLY A 302 6.89 2.72 -13.15
N ASP A 303 5.74 2.20 -12.72
CA ASP A 303 4.55 2.03 -13.55
C ASP A 303 3.64 3.27 -13.46
N TYR A 304 4.16 4.39 -13.97
CA TYR A 304 3.52 5.70 -13.90
C TYR A 304 2.20 5.75 -14.68
N GLU A 305 2.17 5.22 -15.90
CA GLU A 305 0.97 5.24 -16.75
C GLU A 305 -0.20 4.57 -16.02
N HIS A 306 0.00 3.36 -15.51
CA HIS A 306 -1.06 2.63 -14.83
C HIS A 306 -1.44 3.24 -13.49
N GLY A 307 -0.45 3.63 -12.67
CA GLY A 307 -0.75 4.19 -11.34
C GLY A 307 -1.45 5.54 -11.43
N VAL A 308 -1.09 6.41 -12.38
CA VAL A 308 -1.77 7.68 -12.60
C VAL A 308 -3.20 7.48 -13.13
N GLU A 309 -3.40 6.55 -14.08
CA GLU A 309 -4.74 6.18 -14.56
C GLU A 309 -5.66 5.75 -13.39
N GLN A 310 -5.16 4.90 -12.49
CA GLN A 310 -5.92 4.49 -11.30
C GLN A 310 -6.26 5.68 -10.38
N LEU A 311 -5.32 6.60 -10.15
CA LEU A 311 -5.57 7.78 -9.31
C LEU A 311 -6.65 8.68 -9.92
N VAL A 312 -6.64 8.85 -11.24
CA VAL A 312 -7.68 9.60 -11.97
C VAL A 312 -9.04 8.93 -11.85
N ASP A 313 -9.12 7.62 -12.05
CA ASP A 313 -10.36 6.83 -11.89
C ASP A 313 -10.95 6.90 -10.47
N LEU A 314 -10.08 7.04 -9.46
CA LEU A 314 -10.45 7.21 -8.06
C LEU A 314 -10.81 8.66 -7.70
N GLU A 315 -10.70 9.61 -8.63
CA GLU A 315 -10.83 11.06 -8.41
C GLU A 315 -9.80 11.61 -7.40
N ALA A 316 -8.63 10.97 -7.28
CA ALA A 316 -7.50 11.41 -6.45
C ALA A 316 -6.62 12.41 -7.22
N THR A 317 -7.23 13.54 -7.61
CA THR A 317 -6.63 14.50 -8.55
C THR A 317 -5.38 15.20 -8.02
N GLY A 318 -5.28 15.39 -6.69
CA GLY A 318 -4.09 15.99 -6.09
C GLY A 318 -2.88 15.07 -6.24
N GLU A 319 -3.05 13.81 -5.89
CA GLU A 319 -2.05 12.75 -5.98
C GLU A 319 -1.65 12.48 -7.44
N ALA A 320 -2.62 12.40 -8.35
CA ALA A 320 -2.37 12.23 -9.78
C ALA A 320 -1.51 13.37 -10.34
N ASN A 321 -1.89 14.62 -10.07
CA ASN A 321 -1.17 15.79 -10.58
C ASN A 321 0.26 15.88 -10.04
N GLU A 322 0.48 15.59 -8.75
CA GLU A 322 1.82 15.54 -8.16
C GLU A 322 2.67 14.45 -8.81
N ALA A 323 2.11 13.25 -9.03
CA ALA A 323 2.82 12.15 -9.69
C ALA A 323 3.20 12.49 -11.14
N MET A 324 2.26 13.03 -11.91
CA MET A 324 2.48 13.50 -13.28
C MET A 324 3.60 14.55 -13.34
N TYR A 325 3.56 15.53 -12.42
CA TYR A 325 4.55 16.60 -12.37
C TYR A 325 5.93 16.09 -11.96
N ALA A 326 6.00 15.21 -10.95
CA ALA A 326 7.25 14.61 -10.51
C ALA A 326 7.91 13.78 -11.62
N TYR A 327 7.13 13.04 -12.39
CA TYR A 327 7.63 12.32 -13.57
C TYR A 327 8.16 13.29 -14.62
N ALA A 328 7.33 14.23 -15.09
CA ALA A 328 7.68 15.13 -16.19
C ALA A 328 8.89 16.02 -15.86
N SER A 329 8.98 16.55 -14.63
CA SER A 329 10.10 17.39 -14.19
C SER A 329 11.42 16.64 -14.06
N SER A 330 11.39 15.32 -13.86
CA SER A 330 12.59 14.47 -13.81
C SER A 330 12.96 13.87 -15.18
N HIS A 331 12.02 13.86 -16.12
CA HIS A 331 12.16 13.30 -17.46
C HIS A 331 12.01 14.37 -18.55
N LEU A 332 12.60 15.56 -18.36
CA LEU A 332 12.57 16.68 -19.32
C LEU A 332 13.28 16.34 -20.64
N ASN A 333 12.62 15.52 -21.45
CA ASN A 333 13.07 14.99 -22.72
C ASN A 333 11.94 15.16 -23.73
N TYR A 334 12.25 15.80 -24.84
CA TYR A 334 11.31 16.03 -25.93
C TYR A 334 10.71 14.72 -26.46
N ASP A 335 11.53 13.67 -26.59
CA ASP A 335 11.10 12.39 -27.17
C ASP A 335 10.26 11.53 -26.23
N ASP A 336 10.14 11.92 -24.95
CA ASP A 336 9.32 11.22 -23.98
C ASP A 336 7.85 11.63 -24.12
N GLN A 337 7.06 10.75 -24.73
CA GLN A 337 5.63 10.96 -24.95
C GLN A 337 4.86 11.08 -23.64
N LEU A 338 5.30 10.42 -22.56
CA LEU A 338 4.62 10.50 -21.27
C LEU A 338 4.84 11.87 -20.63
N THR A 339 6.06 12.41 -20.74
CA THR A 339 6.37 13.79 -20.33
C THR A 339 5.52 14.81 -21.09
N PHE A 340 5.32 14.61 -22.39
CA PHE A 340 4.42 15.47 -23.18
C PHE A 340 2.98 15.43 -22.66
N THR A 341 2.40 14.24 -22.53
CA THR A 341 1.01 14.07 -22.06
C THR A 341 0.81 14.72 -20.70
N TYR A 342 1.70 14.44 -19.75
CA TYR A 342 1.60 14.98 -18.40
C TYR A 342 1.76 16.50 -18.36
N LEU A 343 2.73 17.08 -19.07
CA LEU A 343 2.87 18.54 -19.12
C LEU A 343 1.69 19.22 -19.84
N HIS A 344 1.14 18.60 -20.88
CA HIS A 344 -0.03 19.11 -21.57
C HIS A 344 -1.24 19.20 -20.63
N GLU A 345 -1.56 18.12 -19.93
CA GLU A 345 -2.67 18.06 -18.99
C GLU A 345 -2.48 19.05 -17.83
N LEU A 346 -1.29 19.07 -17.22
CA LEU A 346 -0.97 19.96 -16.10
C LEU A 346 -0.97 21.44 -16.52
N SER A 347 -0.51 21.76 -17.73
CA SER A 347 -0.58 23.11 -18.29
C SER A 347 -2.03 23.57 -18.47
N GLY A 348 -2.90 22.70 -18.98
CA GLY A 348 -4.33 22.98 -19.18
C GLY A 348 -5.08 23.36 -17.90
N ILE A 349 -4.61 22.89 -16.74
CA ILE A 349 -5.17 23.23 -15.42
C ILE A 349 -4.36 24.28 -14.63
N GLY A 350 -3.29 24.82 -15.22
CA GLY A 350 -2.44 25.82 -14.58
C GLY A 350 -1.68 25.29 -13.35
N TYR A 351 -1.26 24.02 -13.39
CA TYR A 351 -0.60 23.38 -12.26
C TYR A 351 0.89 23.75 -12.19
N ARG A 352 1.28 24.49 -11.15
CA ARG A 352 2.66 24.94 -10.90
C ARG A 352 3.24 25.68 -12.13
N ASP A 353 4.48 25.38 -12.50
CA ASP A 353 5.21 25.88 -13.67
C ASP A 353 5.13 24.92 -14.87
N ALA A 354 4.17 23.99 -14.89
CA ALA A 354 4.02 23.03 -15.98
C ALA A 354 3.84 23.70 -17.36
N ALA A 355 3.18 24.87 -17.40
CA ALA A 355 3.06 25.65 -18.62
C ALA A 355 4.43 26.16 -19.13
N ASP A 356 5.31 26.60 -18.24
CA ASP A 356 6.65 27.06 -18.59
C ASP A 356 7.52 25.89 -19.07
N LEU A 357 7.45 24.74 -18.39
CA LEU A 357 8.15 23.51 -18.80
C LEU A 357 7.65 22.98 -20.15
N TYR A 358 6.32 23.01 -20.36
CA TYR A 358 5.71 22.65 -21.64
C TYR A 358 6.20 23.56 -22.75
N GLU A 359 6.17 24.88 -22.55
CA GLU A 359 6.63 25.86 -23.54
C GLU A 359 8.14 25.70 -23.83
N GLN A 360 8.94 25.42 -22.80
CA GLN A 360 10.38 25.19 -22.95
C GLN A 360 10.68 23.98 -23.83
N LEU A 361 9.95 22.88 -23.66
CA LEU A 361 10.18 21.61 -24.36
C LEU A 361 9.46 21.55 -25.70
N TYR A 362 8.20 21.96 -25.77
CA TYR A 362 7.30 21.73 -26.91
C TYR A 362 6.85 23.02 -27.60
N GLY A 363 7.26 24.19 -27.11
CA GLY A 363 6.98 25.47 -27.75
C GLY A 363 7.61 25.57 -29.14
N TRP A 364 6.86 26.15 -30.08
CA TRP A 364 7.30 26.38 -31.45
C TRP A 364 8.44 27.40 -31.49
N ARG A 365 9.53 27.09 -32.20
CA ARG A 365 10.67 28.02 -32.37
C ARG A 365 10.69 28.54 -33.80
N VAL A 366 10.15 29.74 -33.97
CA VAL A 366 10.05 30.41 -35.27
C VAL A 366 11.26 31.33 -35.48
N SER A 367 11.95 31.15 -36.60
CA SER A 367 13.10 31.96 -37.02
C SER A 367 12.83 32.59 -38.39
N LEU A 368 13.11 33.89 -38.50
CA LEU A 368 13.17 34.62 -39.77
C LEU A 368 14.63 34.83 -40.17
N ILE A 369 15.04 34.24 -41.29
CA ILE A 369 16.43 34.30 -41.77
C ILE A 369 16.43 34.94 -43.15
N VAL A 370 17.33 35.88 -43.39
CA VAL A 370 17.50 36.49 -44.72
C VAL A 370 18.94 36.36 -45.20
N ASN A 371 19.14 35.89 -46.43
CA ASN A 371 20.47 35.81 -47.04
C ASN A 371 20.43 35.89 -48.56
N MET A 372 21.53 35.50 -49.22
CA MET A 372 21.69 35.55 -50.67
C MET A 372 21.72 34.15 -51.32
N ASP A 373 21.36 33.09 -50.58
CA ASP A 373 21.37 31.71 -51.05
C ASP A 373 20.09 30.99 -50.62
N GLU A 374 19.34 30.48 -51.60
CA GLU A 374 18.10 29.74 -51.39
C GLU A 374 18.27 28.50 -50.49
N ASN A 375 19.48 27.97 -50.41
CA ASN A 375 19.80 26.76 -49.65
C ASN A 375 20.59 27.05 -48.36
N ASP A 376 20.83 28.32 -48.03
CA ASP A 376 21.41 28.71 -46.75
C ASP A 376 20.29 28.98 -45.75
N TRP A 377 20.21 28.17 -44.71
CA TRP A 377 19.18 28.27 -43.66
C TRP A 377 19.76 28.69 -42.31
N ASN A 378 20.98 29.26 -42.29
CA ASN A 378 21.69 29.55 -41.05
C ASN A 378 22.33 30.94 -41.05
N THR A 379 22.79 31.45 -42.20
CA THR A 379 23.37 32.78 -42.28
C THR A 379 22.27 33.82 -42.36
N ASP A 380 22.25 34.76 -41.41
CA ASP A 380 21.29 35.86 -41.38
C ASP A 380 21.98 37.20 -41.63
N LEU A 381 21.55 37.91 -42.68
CA LEU A 381 22.11 39.16 -43.17
C LEU A 381 21.13 40.32 -42.91
N SER A 382 21.65 41.47 -42.50
CA SER A 382 20.87 42.71 -42.35
C SER A 382 20.85 43.58 -43.61
N GLU A 383 21.71 43.27 -44.58
CA GLU A 383 21.87 44.00 -45.84
C GLU A 383 21.99 43.02 -47.00
N TYR A 384 21.50 43.42 -48.17
CA TYR A 384 21.65 42.64 -49.39
C TYR A 384 21.89 43.55 -50.61
N THR A 385 22.55 43.00 -51.63
CA THR A 385 22.81 43.70 -52.89
C THR A 385 22.11 42.99 -54.04
N SER A 386 21.58 43.77 -54.99
CA SER A 386 21.04 43.24 -56.24
C SER A 386 22.07 43.24 -57.39
N ARG A 387 23.36 43.30 -57.07
CA ARG A 387 24.46 43.10 -58.04
C ARG A 387 25.07 41.72 -57.92
N ASP A 388 25.33 41.12 -59.08
CA ASP A 388 26.11 39.89 -59.18
C ASP A 388 27.55 40.15 -58.68
N PRO A 389 28.06 39.36 -57.71
CA PRO A 389 29.41 39.56 -57.15
C PRO A 389 30.55 39.39 -58.17
N GLN A 390 30.34 38.63 -59.25
CA GLN A 390 31.34 38.34 -60.27
C GLN A 390 31.28 39.33 -61.45
N THR A 391 30.10 39.81 -61.82
CA THR A 391 29.93 40.67 -63.01
C THR A 391 29.70 42.15 -62.70
N GLY A 392 29.30 42.50 -61.48
CA GLY A 392 29.05 43.88 -61.04
C GLY A 392 27.86 44.58 -61.72
N LEU A 393 27.20 43.88 -62.65
CA LEU A 393 25.98 44.30 -63.33
C LEU A 393 24.77 44.12 -62.40
N VAL A 394 23.74 44.95 -62.61
CA VAL A 394 22.43 44.72 -62.00
C VAL A 394 21.81 43.52 -62.70
N GLY A 395 21.97 42.33 -62.13
CA GLY A 395 21.41 41.07 -62.63
C GLY A 395 21.13 40.15 -61.45
N ASN A 396 19.95 39.50 -61.44
CA ASN A 396 19.33 38.76 -60.33
C ASN A 396 20.31 38.14 -59.31
N PRO A 397 20.63 38.81 -58.19
CA PRO A 397 21.01 38.11 -56.97
C PRO A 397 19.76 38.09 -56.12
N SER A 398 19.14 36.94 -56.10
CA SER A 398 17.97 36.69 -55.28
C SER A 398 18.44 36.72 -53.83
N ALA A 399 18.21 37.81 -53.11
CA ALA A 399 18.10 37.67 -51.67
C ALA A 399 16.88 36.78 -51.40
N TYR A 400 16.98 35.93 -50.38
CA TYR A 400 15.91 35.03 -49.98
C TYR A 400 15.58 35.35 -48.53
N ALA A 401 14.28 35.40 -48.24
CA ALA A 401 13.81 35.33 -46.88
C ALA A 401 13.24 33.95 -46.62
N HIS A 402 13.61 33.39 -45.48
CA HIS A 402 13.35 32.03 -45.06
C HIS A 402 12.58 32.08 -43.74
N ILE A 403 11.45 31.38 -43.67
CA ILE A 403 10.87 30.97 -42.39
C ILE A 403 11.40 29.58 -42.09
N ARG A 404 11.96 29.43 -40.88
CA ARG A 404 12.29 28.14 -40.31
C ARG A 404 11.55 27.98 -38.99
N VAL A 405 10.84 26.87 -38.85
CA VAL A 405 10.20 26.49 -37.61
C VAL A 405 10.81 25.20 -37.14
N ASP A 406 11.42 25.24 -35.96
CA ASP A 406 11.94 24.08 -35.26
C ASP A 406 11.07 23.78 -34.03
N ASN A 407 11.14 22.55 -33.54
CA ASN A 407 10.40 22.08 -32.36
C ASN A 407 8.87 22.06 -32.57
N GLY A 408 8.11 21.81 -31.52
CA GLY A 408 6.64 21.80 -31.54
C GLY A 408 6.06 20.61 -30.77
N PRO A 409 4.76 20.62 -30.44
CA PRO A 409 4.10 19.50 -29.76
C PRO A 409 3.99 18.26 -30.66
N PHE A 410 3.74 17.09 -30.06
CA PHE A 410 3.40 15.88 -30.83
C PHE A 410 2.03 16.05 -31.51
N ALA A 411 1.88 15.48 -32.71
CA ALA A 411 0.63 15.55 -33.43
C ALA A 411 -0.43 14.67 -32.74
N ASP A 412 -1.55 15.25 -32.33
CA ASP A 412 -2.80 14.52 -32.52
C ASP A 412 -3.18 14.70 -34.00
N LEU A 413 -3.40 13.59 -34.72
CA LEU A 413 -3.70 13.53 -36.16
C LEU A 413 -4.94 14.34 -36.56
N SER A 414 -5.66 14.92 -35.59
CA SER A 414 -6.90 15.66 -35.75
C SER A 414 -6.76 17.19 -35.75
N LEU A 415 -5.60 17.78 -35.42
CA LEU A 415 -5.55 19.19 -34.98
C LEU A 415 -4.34 20.06 -35.39
N ILE A 416 -3.79 19.94 -36.61
CA ILE A 416 -2.81 20.94 -37.07
C ILE A 416 -3.26 21.56 -38.39
N ASP A 417 -4.11 22.57 -38.23
CA ASP A 417 -4.51 23.54 -39.25
C ASP A 417 -3.84 24.91 -39.02
N THR A 418 -2.72 24.96 -38.30
CA THR A 418 -1.98 26.22 -38.09
C THR A 418 -0.98 26.46 -39.21
N SER A 419 -1.00 27.66 -39.77
CA SER A 419 -0.07 28.11 -40.79
C SER A 419 0.57 29.45 -40.43
N LEU A 420 1.82 29.63 -40.81
CA LEU A 420 2.51 30.91 -40.78
C LEU A 420 2.53 31.52 -42.18
N GLU A 421 2.40 32.84 -42.25
CA GLU A 421 2.48 33.58 -43.50
C GLU A 421 3.78 34.36 -43.56
N LEU A 422 4.63 34.08 -44.55
CA LEU A 422 5.76 34.92 -44.90
C LEU A 422 5.27 36.00 -45.87
N ALA A 423 5.26 37.25 -45.42
CA ALA A 423 4.77 38.39 -46.19
C ALA A 423 5.86 39.43 -46.45
N LEU A 424 5.81 40.04 -47.64
CA LEU A 424 6.72 41.10 -48.05
C LEU A 424 6.01 42.45 -48.21
N TYR A 425 6.60 43.46 -47.57
CA TYR A 425 6.12 44.83 -47.58
C TYR A 425 7.21 45.77 -48.13
N THR A 426 6.79 46.80 -48.85
CA THR A 426 7.63 47.99 -49.10
C THR A 426 7.21 49.12 -48.17
N ILE A 427 8.16 49.94 -47.75
CA ILE A 427 7.88 51.16 -47.00
C ILE A 427 7.63 52.30 -48.00
N ARG A 428 6.47 52.94 -47.93
CA ARG A 428 6.14 54.13 -48.73
C ARG A 428 6.81 55.39 -48.18
N GLU A 429 6.86 56.46 -48.97
CA GLU A 429 7.45 57.74 -48.55
C GLU A 429 6.78 58.35 -47.29
N ASP A 430 5.52 58.02 -47.04
CA ASP A 430 4.76 58.42 -45.85
C ASP A 430 4.98 57.50 -44.64
N GLY A 431 5.85 56.49 -44.77
CA GLY A 431 6.15 55.50 -43.75
C GLY A 431 5.17 54.34 -43.66
N SER A 432 4.10 54.31 -44.47
CA SER A 432 3.13 53.21 -44.45
C SER A 432 3.66 51.96 -45.16
N LEU A 433 3.28 50.78 -44.64
CA LEU A 433 3.60 49.50 -45.26
C LEU A 433 2.64 49.23 -46.43
N PHE A 434 3.17 48.80 -47.55
CA PHE A 434 2.39 48.35 -48.70
C PHE A 434 2.78 46.92 -49.06
N GLU A 435 1.82 46.01 -48.99
CA GLU A 435 2.02 44.61 -49.34
C GLU A 435 2.25 44.43 -50.84
N LEU A 436 3.21 43.58 -51.19
CA LEU A 436 3.54 43.30 -52.58
C LEU A 436 2.66 42.12 -53.10
N PRO A 437 1.89 42.30 -54.20
CA PRO A 437 0.86 41.34 -54.64
C PRO A 437 1.33 39.91 -54.99
N SER A 438 2.65 39.67 -55.09
CA SER A 438 3.25 38.38 -55.47
C SER A 438 4.04 37.73 -54.32
N ALA A 439 3.98 38.32 -53.13
CA ALA A 439 5.04 38.20 -52.14
C ALA A 439 4.59 37.57 -50.81
N ARG A 440 3.62 36.67 -50.88
CA ARG A 440 3.13 35.89 -49.74
C ARG A 440 3.41 34.39 -49.94
N ARG A 441 3.86 33.71 -48.89
CA ARG A 441 4.03 32.25 -48.84
C ARG A 441 3.46 31.72 -47.53
N THR A 442 2.56 30.76 -47.64
CA THR A 442 2.01 30.03 -46.49
C THR A 442 2.91 28.84 -46.17
N LEU A 443 3.38 28.77 -44.94
CA LEU A 443 4.03 27.58 -44.38
C LEU A 443 3.04 26.88 -43.46
N TYR A 444 2.61 25.68 -43.85
CA TYR A 444 1.82 24.82 -42.98
C TYR A 444 2.75 24.16 -41.98
N LEU A 445 2.41 24.28 -40.70
CA LEU A 445 3.18 23.62 -39.64
C LEU A 445 2.74 22.17 -39.57
N HIS A 446 3.70 21.27 -39.46
CA HIS A 446 3.46 19.86 -39.18
C HIS A 446 4.06 19.55 -37.81
N ALA A 447 3.34 18.83 -36.97
CA ALA A 447 3.93 18.33 -35.73
C ALA A 447 4.93 17.21 -36.01
N ALA A 448 5.78 16.96 -35.02
CA ALA A 448 6.74 15.88 -35.07
C ALA A 448 6.03 14.52 -35.16
N GLU A 449 6.46 13.69 -36.12
CA GLU A 449 6.14 12.26 -36.09
C GLU A 449 6.77 11.62 -34.84
N SER A 450 6.06 10.67 -34.23
CA SER A 450 6.57 9.96 -33.06
C SER A 450 7.89 9.25 -33.39
N GLY A 451 8.94 9.58 -32.62
CA GLY A 451 10.30 9.03 -32.82
C GLY A 451 11.24 9.89 -33.69
N SER A 452 10.86 11.10 -34.09
CA SER A 452 11.80 12.07 -34.70
C SER A 452 12.73 12.68 -33.66
N LEU A 453 14.01 12.27 -33.68
CA LEU A 453 15.08 12.68 -32.75
C LEU A 453 15.36 14.20 -32.65
N ASN A 454 14.71 15.05 -33.46
CA ASN A 454 14.97 16.49 -33.52
C ASN A 454 13.69 17.35 -33.62
N GLY A 455 12.52 16.79 -33.27
CA GLY A 455 11.23 17.47 -33.49
C GLY A 455 10.86 17.58 -34.97
N ALA A 456 9.80 18.32 -35.26
CA ALA A 456 9.47 18.71 -36.63
C ALA A 456 10.30 19.93 -37.03
N THR A 457 10.86 19.88 -38.23
CA THR A 457 11.41 21.06 -38.90
C THR A 457 10.56 21.33 -40.14
N SER A 458 9.93 22.50 -40.19
CA SER A 458 9.21 22.99 -41.37
C SER A 458 9.85 24.29 -41.83
N SER A 459 10.03 24.43 -43.14
CA SER A 459 10.76 25.56 -43.70
C SER A 459 10.18 25.99 -45.04
N GLU A 460 10.13 27.29 -45.29
CA GLU A 460 9.65 27.84 -46.55
C GLU A 460 10.45 29.11 -46.90
N SER A 461 10.55 29.42 -48.20
CA SER A 461 11.34 30.57 -48.65
C SER A 461 10.62 31.43 -49.68
N ILE A 462 10.99 32.71 -49.73
CA ILE A 462 10.53 33.64 -50.76
C ILE A 462 11.72 34.40 -51.36
N SER A 463 11.78 34.41 -52.69
CA SER A 463 12.75 35.21 -53.43
C SER A 463 12.37 36.69 -53.37
N LEU A 464 13.35 37.53 -53.06
CA LEU A 464 13.25 38.99 -53.05
C LEU A 464 13.66 39.61 -54.41
N ALA A 465 13.86 38.78 -55.44
CA ALA A 465 14.34 39.20 -56.75
C ALA A 465 13.33 40.11 -57.46
N GLY A 466 13.82 41.27 -57.94
CA GLY A 466 13.02 42.21 -58.72
C GLY A 466 11.94 42.97 -57.95
N THR A 467 11.79 42.74 -56.65
CA THR A 467 10.68 43.28 -55.85
C THR A 467 10.99 44.63 -55.19
N VAL A 468 12.26 45.00 -55.07
CA VAL A 468 12.71 46.18 -54.31
C VAL A 468 13.67 47.02 -55.15
N ARG A 469 13.37 48.31 -55.31
CA ARG A 469 14.22 49.23 -56.07
C ARG A 469 15.50 49.57 -55.31
N THR A 470 16.51 50.00 -56.05
CA THR A 470 17.78 50.55 -55.54
C THR A 470 17.49 51.65 -54.51
N GLY A 471 17.98 51.51 -53.28
CA GLY A 471 17.80 52.52 -52.22
C GLY A 471 16.45 52.53 -51.50
N THR A 472 15.56 51.56 -51.76
CA THR A 472 14.31 51.39 -51.00
C THR A 472 14.46 50.34 -49.89
N GLN A 473 13.72 50.52 -48.79
CA GLN A 473 13.61 49.55 -47.70
C GLN A 473 12.42 48.62 -47.94
N CYS A 474 12.62 47.33 -47.70
CA CYS A 474 11.54 46.35 -47.59
C CYS A 474 11.47 45.80 -46.17
N VAL A 475 10.28 45.35 -45.78
CA VAL A 475 10.04 44.65 -44.53
C VAL A 475 9.57 43.25 -44.88
N VAL A 476 10.26 42.26 -44.33
CA VAL A 476 9.81 40.88 -44.33
C VAL A 476 9.16 40.62 -42.99
N ALA A 477 7.97 40.04 -42.98
CA ALA A 477 7.25 39.71 -41.76
C ALA A 477 6.80 38.25 -41.78
N ILE A 478 6.82 37.64 -40.60
CA ILE A 478 6.10 36.41 -40.31
C ILE A 478 4.82 36.79 -39.60
N GLU A 479 3.70 36.34 -40.14
CA GLU A 479 2.38 36.56 -39.58
C GLU A 479 1.74 35.24 -39.14
N HIS A 480 1.02 35.29 -38.03
CA HIS A 480 0.18 34.21 -37.53
C HIS A 480 -1.20 34.78 -37.24
N GLU A 481 -2.24 34.21 -37.84
CA GLU A 481 -3.64 34.68 -37.72
C GLU A 481 -3.83 36.19 -38.00
N GLY A 482 -2.96 36.78 -38.84
CA GLY A 482 -2.99 38.20 -39.21
C GLY A 482 -2.22 39.14 -38.28
N GLU A 483 -1.56 38.63 -37.24
CA GLU A 483 -0.65 39.39 -36.38
C GLU A 483 0.81 39.14 -36.77
N VAL A 484 1.62 40.21 -36.81
CA VAL A 484 3.06 40.13 -37.07
C VAL A 484 3.77 39.62 -35.82
N ILE A 485 4.32 38.40 -35.88
CA ILE A 485 5.05 37.77 -34.76
C ILE A 485 6.56 37.97 -34.86
N ALA A 486 7.09 38.19 -36.07
CA ALA A 486 8.48 38.55 -36.31
C ALA A 486 8.57 39.41 -37.57
N SER A 487 9.50 40.38 -37.61
CA SER A 487 9.77 41.13 -38.82
C SER A 487 11.21 41.61 -38.91
N LYS A 488 11.66 41.86 -40.13
CA LYS A 488 12.99 42.37 -40.42
C LYS A 488 12.94 43.41 -41.53
N THR A 489 13.52 44.57 -41.29
CA THR A 489 13.72 45.59 -42.31
C THR A 489 15.05 45.34 -43.02
N LEU A 490 15.00 45.27 -44.34
CA LEU A 490 16.16 45.11 -45.20
C LEU A 490 16.35 46.35 -46.04
N THR A 491 17.60 46.77 -46.20
CA THR A 491 17.96 47.87 -47.09
C THR A 491 18.67 47.31 -48.31
N ASN A 492 18.17 47.62 -49.50
CA ASN A 492 18.89 47.35 -50.74
C ASN A 492 20.02 48.39 -50.89
N THR A 493 21.24 48.01 -50.49
CA THR A 493 22.41 48.90 -50.38
C THR A 493 23.12 49.16 -51.70
N ASN A 494 22.49 48.91 -52.84
CA ASN A 494 23.04 49.30 -54.13
C ASN A 494 23.43 50.79 -54.11
N ALA A 495 24.70 51.08 -53.91
CA ALA A 495 25.23 52.43 -53.91
C ALA A 495 24.99 53.01 -55.31
N LEU A 496 24.17 54.06 -55.37
CA LEU A 496 24.15 55.01 -56.49
C LEU A 496 25.46 55.79 -56.48
N ASN A 497 26.57 55.12 -56.79
CA ASN A 497 27.75 55.82 -57.26
C ASN A 497 27.60 55.91 -58.77
N TYR A 498 26.95 56.99 -59.20
CA TYR A 498 26.86 57.47 -60.58
C TYR A 498 28.25 57.69 -61.19
#